data_AF-Q9BIP6-F1
#
_entry.id   AF-Q9BIP6-F1
#
_cell.length_a   1.000
_cell.length_b   1.000
_cell.length_c   1.000
_cell.angle_alpha   90.00
_cell.angle_beta   90.00
_cell.angle_gamma   90.00
#
_symmetry.space_group_name_H-M   'P 1'
#
loop_
_entity.id
_entity.type
_entity.pdbx_description
1 polymer ?
#
loop_
_entity_poly.entity_id
_entity_poly.type
_entity_poly.pdbx_seq_one_letter_code
_entity_poly.pdbx_strand_id
1 'polypeptide(L)' 'AYHYSQMVWQDTYKIGCIVASCSSNTWVGCGYNPPGNNYGYQIYELGEPCTNNEDCKCINCTCSKGEALCIPPGPVTQQP' A
#
# COMPACT_ATOMS: atom_id res chain seq x y z
N ALA A 1 4.51 -2.41 16.52
CA ALA A 1 3.92 -1.12 16.11
C ALA A 1 4.45 -0.63 14.76
N TYR A 2 5.77 -0.49 14.57
CA TYR A 2 6.36 0.06 13.33
C TYR A 2 6.09 -0.78 12.06
N HIS A 3 6.24 -2.10 12.12
CA HIS A 3 5.95 -2.96 10.96
C HIS A 3 4.47 -2.93 10.57
N TYR A 4 3.58 -3.05 11.57
CA TYR A 4 2.14 -2.98 11.37
C TYR A 4 1.71 -1.67 10.70
N SER A 5 2.15 -0.53 11.26
CA SER A 5 1.78 0.79 10.72
C SER A 5 2.21 0.96 9.26
N GLN A 6 3.36 0.43 8.85
CA GLN A 6 3.76 0.47 7.45
C GLN A 6 2.90 -0.45 6.57
N MET A 7 2.54 -1.63 7.05
CA MET A 7 1.73 -2.58 6.27
C MET A 7 0.32 -2.06 5.98
N VAL A 8 -0.24 -1.25 6.87
CA VAL A 8 -1.61 -0.73 6.75
C VAL A 8 -1.66 0.78 6.42
N TRP A 9 -0.55 1.36 5.99
CA TRP A 9 -0.47 2.78 5.67
C TRP A 9 -1.26 3.10 4.39
N GLN A 10 -2.30 3.93 4.47
CA GLN A 10 -3.28 4.13 3.37
C GLN A 10 -2.63 4.61 2.07
N ASP A 11 -1.58 5.43 2.16
CA ASP A 11 -0.93 6.02 1.00
C ASP A 11 0.13 5.10 0.39
N THR A 12 0.43 3.96 1.04
CA THR A 12 1.36 2.95 0.52
C THR A 12 0.63 1.99 -0.39
N TYR A 13 1.03 1.93 -1.65
CA TYR A 13 0.35 1.09 -2.65
C TYR A 13 1.29 0.23 -3.49
N LYS A 14 2.60 0.30 -3.24
CA LYS A 14 3.60 -0.60 -3.81
C LYS A 14 4.33 -1.32 -2.70
N ILE A 15 4.47 -2.63 -2.86
CA ILE A 15 5.26 -3.49 -2.01
C ILE A 15 6.19 -4.34 -2.88
N GLY A 16 7.44 -4.47 -2.44
CA GLY A 16 8.39 -5.44 -3.02
C GLY A 16 9.10 -6.14 -1.88
N CYS A 17 9.14 -7.47 -1.91
CA CYS A 17 9.73 -8.28 -0.86
C CYS A 17 10.85 -9.18 -1.39
N ILE A 18 11.83 -9.46 -0.54
CA ILE A 18 12.94 -10.38 -0.78
C ILE A 18 12.94 -11.41 0.34
N VAL A 19 13.12 -12.68 -0.03
CA VAL A 19 13.32 -13.78 0.89
C VAL A 19 14.72 -14.35 0.63
N ALA A 20 15.56 -14.42 1.65
CA ALA A 20 16.90 -14.95 1.56
C ALA A 20 17.13 -16.03 2.62
N SER A 21 17.49 -17.23 2.18
CA SER A 21 17.90 -18.31 3.09
C SER A 21 19.38 -18.11 3.48
N CYS A 22 19.64 -17.92 4.77
CA CYS A 22 20.99 -17.88 5.34
C CYS A 22 21.28 -19.18 6.10
N SER A 23 22.55 -19.39 6.48
CA SER A 23 23.01 -20.65 7.11
C SER A 23 22.24 -21.03 8.39
N SER A 24 21.79 -20.06 9.18
CA SER A 24 21.10 -20.28 10.46
C SER A 24 19.60 -19.91 10.44
N ASN A 25 19.15 -19.15 9.44
CA ASN A 25 17.82 -18.54 9.46
C ASN A 25 17.42 -18.02 8.07
N THR A 26 16.13 -17.76 7.90
CA THR A 26 15.60 -17.07 6.72
C THR A 26 15.41 -15.59 7.04
N TRP A 27 15.92 -14.72 6.18
CA TRP A 27 15.67 -13.29 6.20
C TRP A 27 14.53 -12.95 5.24
N VAL A 28 13.58 -12.15 5.71
CA VAL A 28 12.50 -11.59 4.89
C VAL A 28 12.52 -10.08 5.06
N GLY A 29 12.62 -9.35 3.96
CA GLY A 29 12.58 -7.90 3.94
C GLY A 29 11.59 -7.41 2.90
N CYS A 30 10.74 -6.46 3.27
CA CYS A 30 9.82 -5.80 2.35
C CYS A 30 10.08 -4.30 2.31
N GLY A 31 10.16 -3.74 1.12
CA GLY A 31 10.13 -2.31 0.84
C GLY A 31 8.71 -1.87 0.48
N TYR A 32 8.36 -0.65 0.88
CA TYR A 32 7.05 -0.05 0.73
C TYR A 32 7.18 1.33 0.08
N ASN A 33 6.32 1.67 -0.88
CA ASN A 33 6.37 2.95 -1.56
C ASN A 33 4.95 3.46 -1.92
N PRO A 34 4.64 4.75 -1.67
CA PRO A 34 5.31 5.69 -0.77
C PRO A 34 5.58 5.10 0.63
N PRO A 35 6.66 5.50 1.32
CA PRO A 35 6.91 5.05 2.69
C PRO A 35 5.89 5.66 3.64
N GLY A 36 5.49 4.89 4.65
CA GLY A 36 4.59 5.30 5.71
C GLY A 36 5.34 5.70 6.98
N ASN A 37 4.70 5.45 8.13
CA ASN A 37 5.27 5.65 9.47
C ASN A 37 5.71 7.10 9.75
N ASN A 38 5.01 8.06 9.15
CA ASN A 38 5.23 9.47 9.40
C ASN A 38 4.66 9.84 10.78
N TYR A 39 5.52 10.25 11.71
CA TYR A 39 5.11 10.63 13.06
C TYR A 39 4.11 11.79 13.03
N GLY A 40 3.04 11.65 13.81
CA GLY A 40 1.98 12.67 13.88
C GLY A 40 0.94 12.60 12.77
N TYR A 41 1.06 11.67 11.81
CA TYR A 41 0.09 11.44 10.75
C TYR A 41 -0.81 10.24 11.07
N GLN A 42 -2.04 10.25 10.56
CA GLN A 42 -2.92 9.08 10.64
C GLN A 42 -2.43 7.99 9.70
N ILE A 43 -2.51 6.73 10.14
CA ILE A 43 -2.14 5.56 9.34
C ILE A 43 -3.11 5.41 8.15
N TYR A 44 -4.39 5.63 8.41
CA TYR A 44 -5.48 5.67 7.44
C TYR A 44 -6.58 6.60 7.95
N GLU A 45 -7.35 7.17 7.02
CA GLU A 45 -8.53 7.96 7.33
C GLU A 45 -9.64 7.08 7.90
N LEU A 46 -10.37 7.59 8.90
CA LEU A 46 -11.57 6.94 9.41
C LEU A 46 -12.76 7.26 8.50
N GLY A 47 -13.50 6.25 8.07
CA GLY A 47 -14.67 6.43 7.21
C GLY A 47 -15.18 5.12 6.63
N GLU A 48 -16.19 5.25 5.78
CA GLU A 48 -16.73 4.11 5.02
C GLU A 48 -15.75 3.72 3.89
N PRO A 49 -15.61 2.42 3.60
CA PRO A 49 -14.83 1.96 2.45
C PRO A 49 -15.41 2.43 1.10
N CYS A 50 -14.60 2.37 0.04
CA CYS A 50 -15.05 2.76 -1.29
C CYS A 50 -16.14 1.79 -1.82
N THR A 51 -17.14 2.35 -2.50
CA THR A 51 -18.25 1.65 -3.18
C THR A 51 -18.28 1.97 -4.68
N ASN A 52 -17.67 3.07 -5.08
CA ASN A 52 -17.51 3.56 -6.45
C ASN A 52 -16.13 4.27 -6.59
N ASN A 53 -15.78 4.69 -7.81
CA ASN A 53 -14.45 5.28 -8.05
C ASN A 53 -14.31 6.67 -7.44
N GLU A 54 -15.41 7.40 -7.30
CA GLU A 54 -15.47 8.76 -6.76
C GLU A 54 -15.20 8.80 -5.25
N ASP A 55 -15.44 7.68 -4.54
CA ASP A 55 -15.10 7.52 -3.13
C ASP A 55 -13.57 7.49 -2.90
N CYS A 56 -12.79 7.15 -3.92
CA CYS A 56 -11.33 7.14 -3.85
C CYS A 56 -10.76 8.55 -4.00
N LYS A 57 -10.20 9.10 -2.92
CA LYS A 57 -9.65 10.46 -2.84
C LYS A 57 -8.27 10.61 -3.51
N CYS A 58 -8.06 10.00 -4.68
CA CYS A 58 -6.82 10.08 -5.44
C CYS A 58 -7.04 10.11 -6.95
N ILE A 59 -6.07 10.68 -7.68
CA ILE A 59 -6.19 10.92 -9.13
C ILE A 59 -6.12 9.59 -9.89
N ASN A 60 -7.12 9.34 -10.75
CA ASN A 60 -7.24 8.15 -11.60
C ASN A 60 -7.25 6.82 -10.83
N CYS A 61 -7.72 6.86 -9.58
CA CYS A 61 -7.92 5.65 -8.79
C CYS A 61 -9.23 4.95 -9.15
N THR A 62 -9.25 3.64 -9.03
CA THR A 62 -10.46 2.82 -9.17
C THR A 62 -10.79 2.13 -7.86
N CYS A 63 -12.07 1.87 -7.61
CA CYS A 63 -12.48 1.14 -6.42
C CYS A 63 -12.65 -0.36 -6.73
N SER A 64 -11.91 -1.20 -6.00
CA SER A 64 -12.15 -2.64 -5.91
C SER A 64 -13.32 -2.88 -4.98
N LYS A 65 -14.56 -2.92 -5.50
CA LYS A 65 -15.77 -3.04 -4.67
C LYS A 65 -15.82 -4.31 -3.83
N GLY A 66 -15.25 -5.41 -4.35
CA GLY A 66 -15.24 -6.70 -3.64
C GLY A 66 -14.27 -6.73 -2.46
N GLU A 67 -13.20 -5.95 -2.52
CA GLU A 67 -12.19 -5.85 -1.47
C GLU A 67 -12.36 -4.58 -0.61
N ALA A 68 -13.20 -3.65 -1.09
CA ALA A 68 -13.43 -2.33 -0.53
C ALA A 68 -12.14 -1.48 -0.43
N LEU A 69 -11.27 -1.60 -1.44
CA LEU A 69 -9.96 -0.92 -1.52
C LEU A 69 -9.84 -0.04 -2.76
N CYS A 70 -9.19 1.11 -2.60
CA CYS A 70 -8.81 1.98 -3.71
C CYS A 70 -7.52 1.50 -4.38
N ILE A 71 -7.57 1.32 -5.69
CA ILE A 71 -6.44 0.92 -6.52
C ILE A 71 -5.91 2.18 -7.23
N PRO A 72 -4.69 2.64 -6.93
CA PRO A 72 -4.09 3.74 -7.65
C PRO A 72 -3.73 3.36 -9.08
N PRO A 73 -3.57 4.33 -9.99
CA PRO A 73 -3.18 4.06 -11.35
C PRO A 73 -1.86 3.28 -11.36
N GLY A 74 -1.83 2.17 -12.10
CA GLY A 74 -0.61 1.40 -12.30
C GLY A 74 0.50 2.28 -12.89
N PRO A 75 1.78 1.89 -12.76
CA PRO A 75 2.83 2.53 -13.53
C PRO A 75 2.43 2.50 -15.01
N VAL A 76 2.45 3.66 -15.68
CA VAL A 76 2.43 3.71 -17.13
C VAL A 76 3.65 2.93 -17.57
N THR A 77 3.47 1.67 -17.95
CA THR A 77 4.45 0.98 -18.76
C THR A 77 4.54 1.84 -20.02
N GLN A 78 5.56 2.70 -20.10
CA GLN A 78 6.17 2.94 -21.40
C GLN A 78 6.73 1.58 -21.81
N GLN A 79 5.83 0.77 -22.33
CA GLN A 79 6.17 -0.41 -23.09
C GLN A 79 6.79 0.12 -24.39
N PRO A 80 7.99 -0.33 -24.79
CA PRO A 80 8.39 -0.17 -26.18
C PRO A 80 7.37 -0.85 -27.10
#